data_AF-A0A2R8BHA2-F1
#
_entry.id   AF-A0A2R8BHA2-F1
#
_cell.length_a   1.000
_cell.length_b   1.000
_cell.length_c   1.000
_cell.angle_alpha   90.00
_cell.angle_beta   90.00
_cell.angle_gamma   90.00
#
_symmetry.space_group_name_H-M   'P 1'
#
loop_
_entity.id
_entity.type
_entity.pdbx_description
1 polymer ?
#
loop_
_entity_poly.entity_id
_entity_poly.type
_entity_poly.pdbx_seq_one_letter_code
_entity_poly.pdbx_strand_id
1 'polypeptide(L)'
;MMKLVLMGFLLSCVSAADASELIFKQEMDVPYGQNWYAGHADSLGQNSFHIYVRGEGKLGDFYGILYLDCNQAEFSRWDAVGGNIEKADVPNEAIAGIRFSFC
;
A
#
# COMPACT_ATOMS: atom_id res chain seq x y z
N MET A 1 7.65 -59.75 -3.23
CA MET A 1 8.20 -58.62 -4.01
C MET A 1 7.10 -57.58 -4.17
N MET A 2 7.19 -56.43 -3.52
CA MET A 2 6.32 -55.30 -3.83
C MET A 2 7.11 -54.00 -3.65
N LYS A 3 7.29 -53.28 -4.77
CA LYS A 3 7.98 -52.00 -4.90
C LYS A 3 7.15 -50.91 -4.22
N LEU A 4 7.77 -50.10 -3.37
CA LEU A 4 7.21 -48.82 -2.92
C LEU A 4 8.03 -47.70 -3.56
N VAL A 5 7.46 -47.07 -4.58
CA VAL A 5 8.02 -45.87 -5.21
C VAL A 5 7.46 -44.67 -4.46
N LEU A 6 8.29 -44.03 -3.63
CA LEU A 6 7.95 -42.73 -3.04
C LEU A 6 8.10 -41.65 -4.10
N MET A 7 6.97 -41.21 -4.64
CA MET A 7 6.87 -40.03 -5.49
C MET A 7 6.83 -38.81 -4.57
N GLY A 8 7.95 -38.10 -4.46
CA GLY A 8 8.06 -36.86 -3.68
C GLY A 8 7.22 -35.76 -4.31
N PHE A 9 6.19 -35.32 -3.60
CA PHE A 9 5.36 -34.18 -3.98
C PHE A 9 6.11 -32.90 -3.60
N LEU A 10 6.62 -32.16 -4.59
CA LEU A 10 7.18 -30.83 -4.37
C LEU A 10 6.02 -29.86 -4.06
N LEU A 11 5.85 -29.53 -2.78
CA LEU A 11 4.97 -28.42 -2.37
C LEU A 11 5.65 -27.11 -2.78
N SER A 12 5.23 -26.54 -3.91
CA SER A 12 5.50 -25.13 -4.23
C SER A 12 4.61 -24.27 -3.35
N CYS A 13 5.18 -23.64 -2.32
CA CYS A 13 4.51 -22.59 -1.57
C CYS A 13 4.39 -21.35 -2.48
N VAL A 14 3.25 -21.18 -3.14
CA VAL A 14 2.85 -19.87 -3.68
C VAL A 14 2.55 -18.98 -2.48
N SER A 15 3.42 -18.01 -2.22
CA SER A 15 3.10 -16.91 -1.31
C SER A 15 2.08 -16.03 -2.04
N ALA A 16 0.91 -15.83 -1.43
CA ALA A 16 0.00 -14.78 -1.87
C ALA A 16 0.73 -13.44 -1.66
N ALA A 17 1.23 -12.86 -2.74
CA ALA A 17 1.65 -11.47 -2.71
C ALA A 17 0.40 -10.65 -2.39
N ASP A 18 0.47 -9.85 -1.34
CA ASP A 18 -0.57 -8.89 -0.95
C ASP A 18 -1.02 -8.14 -2.21
N ALA A 19 -2.32 -8.16 -2.53
CA ALA A 19 -2.85 -7.65 -3.79
C ALA A 19 -2.94 -6.11 -3.76
N SER A 20 -1.82 -5.43 -3.55
CA SER A 20 -1.74 -3.98 -3.59
C SER A 20 -1.59 -3.51 -5.04
N GLU A 21 -2.53 -2.68 -5.51
CA GLU A 21 -2.50 -2.07 -6.83
C GLU A 21 -1.81 -0.71 -6.78
N LEU A 22 -1.17 -0.31 -7.89
CA LEU A 22 -0.59 1.04 -8.01
C LEU A 22 -1.74 2.05 -8.11
N ILE A 23 -1.87 2.91 -7.10
CA ILE A 23 -2.96 3.88 -7.00
C ILE A 23 -2.52 5.31 -7.31
N PHE A 24 -1.23 5.61 -7.15
CA PHE A 24 -0.69 6.95 -7.37
C PHE A 24 0.81 6.89 -7.66
N LYS A 25 1.24 7.66 -8.67
CA LYS A 25 2.65 7.88 -8.97
C LYS A 25 2.99 9.34 -8.75
N GLN A 26 3.90 9.60 -7.83
CA GLN A 26 4.44 10.93 -7.56
C GLN A 26 5.71 11.11 -8.38
N GLU A 27 5.65 12.01 -9.34
CA GLU A 27 6.84 12.46 -10.07
C GLU A 27 7.72 13.31 -9.14
N MET A 28 9.02 13.04 -9.14
CA MET A 28 10.03 13.79 -8.38
C MET A 28 11.12 14.26 -9.35
N ASP A 29 12.36 14.45 -8.90
CA ASP A 29 13.47 14.77 -9.81
C ASP A 29 13.71 13.61 -10.80
N VAL A 30 13.63 13.90 -12.09
CA VAL A 30 13.84 12.93 -13.17
C VAL A 30 15.20 12.22 -13.02
N PRO A 31 15.29 10.89 -13.17
CA PRO A 31 14.25 9.92 -13.56
C PRO A 31 13.51 9.26 -12.38
N TYR A 32 13.61 9.83 -11.18
CA TYR A 32 13.14 9.21 -9.96
C TYR A 32 11.70 9.63 -9.63
N GLY A 33 10.97 8.72 -9.01
CA GLY A 33 9.62 8.97 -8.49
C GLY A 33 9.33 8.11 -7.28
N GLN A 34 8.14 8.31 -6.73
CA GLN A 34 7.59 7.47 -5.67
C GLN A 34 6.28 6.85 -6.17
N ASN A 35 6.20 5.54 -6.08
CA ASN A 35 4.99 4.78 -6.35
C ASN A 35 4.26 4.52 -5.04
N TRP A 36 2.93 4.61 -5.10
CA TRP A 36 2.06 4.37 -3.96
C TRP A 36 1.05 3.30 -4.35
N TYR A 37 0.98 2.26 -3.54
CA TYR A 37 0.17 1.09 -3.73
C TYR A 37 -0.84 0.94 -2.60
N ALA A 38 -2.04 0.47 -2.89
CA ALA A 38 -3.00 0.06 -1.86
C ALA A 38 -3.78 -1.17 -2.33
N GLY A 39 -4.12 -2.05 -1.39
CA GLY A 39 -4.85 -3.29 -1.70
C GLY A 39 -6.12 -3.51 -0.88
N HIS A 40 -6.19 -2.95 0.33
CA HIS A 40 -7.32 -3.12 1.23
C HIS A 40 -7.76 -1.79 1.82
N ALA A 41 -9.07 -1.56 1.80
CA ALA A 41 -9.72 -0.39 2.40
C ALA A 41 -10.91 -0.84 3.25
N ASP A 42 -10.81 -0.63 4.56
CA ASP A 42 -11.90 -0.84 5.50
C ASP A 42 -12.82 0.39 5.50
N SER A 43 -14.08 0.22 5.11
CA SER A 43 -15.05 1.30 5.22
C SER A 43 -15.40 1.57 6.69
N LEU A 44 -15.31 2.82 7.10
CA LEU A 44 -15.68 3.29 8.44
C LEU A 44 -17.08 3.92 8.47
N GLY A 45 -17.79 3.91 7.33
CA GLY A 45 -19.03 4.65 7.12
C GLY A 45 -18.81 6.12 6.81
N GLN A 46 -19.88 6.84 6.45
CA GLN A 46 -19.85 8.28 6.11
C GLN A 46 -18.78 8.66 5.07
N ASN A 47 -18.55 7.80 4.06
CA ASN A 47 -17.52 8.00 3.04
C ASN A 47 -16.09 8.15 3.62
N SER A 48 -15.81 7.44 4.73
CA SER A 48 -14.49 7.37 5.35
C SER A 48 -13.92 5.95 5.30
N PHE A 49 -12.59 5.84 5.22
CA PHE A 49 -11.88 4.57 5.03
C PHE A 49 -10.60 4.51 5.88
N HIS A 50 -10.22 3.30 6.30
CA HIS A 50 -8.83 2.97 6.62
C HIS A 50 -8.21 2.21 5.46
N ILE A 51 -7.12 2.74 4.90
CA ILE A 51 -6.47 2.19 3.72
C ILE A 51 -5.06 1.76 4.12
N TYR A 52 -4.71 0.51 3.83
CA TYR A 52 -3.31 0.07 3.91
C TYR A 52 -2.57 0.51 2.65
N VAL A 53 -1.52 1.32 2.84
CA VAL A 53 -0.73 1.90 1.76
C VAL A 53 0.71 1.45 1.88
N ARG A 54 1.31 1.08 0.75
CA ARG A 54 2.73 0.83 0.59
C ARG A 54 3.33 1.85 -0.38
N GLY A 55 4.47 2.42 -0.04
CA GLY A 55 5.24 3.29 -0.91
C GLY A 55 6.55 2.62 -1.32
N GLU A 56 6.97 2.79 -2.57
CA GLU A 56 8.27 2.36 -3.07
C GLU A 56 8.88 3.42 -3.98
N GLY A 57 10.18 3.64 -3.89
CA GLY A 57 10.89 4.54 -4.81
C GLY A 57 11.91 5.43 -4.12
N LYS A 58 12.02 6.67 -4.59
CA LYS A 58 13.08 7.62 -4.20
C LYS A 58 13.11 7.91 -2.70
N LEU A 59 11.95 8.01 -2.07
CA LEU A 59 11.85 8.27 -0.62
C LEU A 59 12.22 7.03 0.20
N GLY A 60 12.31 5.86 -0.43
CA GLY A 60 12.48 4.57 0.22
C GLY A 60 11.14 3.85 0.39
N ASP A 61 11.24 2.63 0.94
CA ASP A 61 10.08 1.80 1.21
C ASP A 61 9.29 2.35 2.39
N PHE A 62 7.98 2.41 2.22
CA PHE A 62 7.03 2.91 3.20
C PHE A 62 5.87 1.94 3.35
N TYR A 63 5.33 1.84 4.55
CA TYR A 63 4.04 1.21 4.79
C TYR A 63 3.27 2.00 5.84
N GLY A 64 1.96 2.12 5.68
CA GLY A 64 1.14 2.89 6.60
C GLY A 64 -0.34 2.60 6.51
N ILE A 65 -1.06 3.06 7.52
CA ILE A 65 -2.52 3.09 7.55
C ILE A 65 -2.94 4.53 7.38
N LEU A 66 -3.66 4.81 6.30
CA LEU A 66 -4.23 6.12 6.00
C LEU A 66 -5.70 6.14 6.42
N TYR A 67 -6.05 7.05 7.32
CA TYR A 67 -7.44 7.46 7.49
C TYR A 67 -7.80 8.44 6.38
N LEU A 68 -8.79 8.08 5.57
CA LEU A 68 -9.28 8.86 4.44
C LEU A 68 -10.71 9.35 4.75
N ASP A 69 -10.96 10.66 4.73
CA ASP A 69 -12.32 11.23 4.85
C ASP A 69 -12.71 11.86 3.51
N CYS A 70 -13.47 11.17 2.67
CA CYS A 70 -13.77 11.65 1.32
C CYS A 70 -14.64 12.91 1.27
N ASN A 71 -15.28 13.31 2.38
CA ASN A 71 -16.05 14.54 2.44
C ASN A 71 -15.19 15.75 2.82
N GLN A 72 -14.20 15.58 3.70
CA GLN A 72 -13.34 16.66 4.24
C GLN A 72 -11.86 16.27 4.14
N ALA A 73 -11.16 16.86 3.17
CA ALA A 73 -9.77 16.48 2.85
C ALA A 73 -8.78 16.77 3.98
N GLU A 74 -9.02 17.82 4.75
CA GLU A 74 -8.22 18.24 5.90
C GLU A 74 -8.24 17.24 7.07
N PHE A 75 -9.20 16.32 7.09
CA PHE A 75 -9.30 15.28 8.13
C PHE A 75 -8.60 13.98 7.74
N SER A 76 -8.16 13.84 6.49
CA SER A 76 -7.30 12.74 6.07
C SER A 76 -5.93 12.82 6.73
N ARG A 77 -5.46 11.69 7.26
CA ARG A 77 -4.19 11.62 7.99
C ARG A 77 -3.65 10.20 8.07
N TRP A 78 -2.33 10.07 8.19
CA TRP A 78 -1.68 8.81 8.49
C TRP A 78 -1.86 8.45 9.96
N ASP A 79 -2.52 7.34 10.26
CA ASP A 79 -2.70 6.87 11.65
C ASP A 79 -1.53 5.97 12.10
N ALA A 80 -0.91 5.25 11.17
CA ALA A 80 0.32 4.49 11.40
C ALA A 80 1.26 4.60 10.21
N VAL A 81 2.57 4.63 10.49
CA VAL A 81 3.65 4.71 9.48
C VAL A 81 4.82 3.87 9.95
N GLY A 82 5.46 3.17 9.01
CA GLY A 82 6.76 2.55 9.19
C GLY A 82 7.52 2.43 7.87
N GLY A 83 8.73 1.88 7.97
CA GLY A 83 9.67 1.80 6.85
C GLY A 83 10.77 2.84 6.96
N ASN A 84 11.19 3.36 5.81
CA ASN A 84 12.36 4.24 5.68
C ASN A 84 12.03 5.74 5.77
N ILE A 85 10.74 6.10 5.85
CA ILE A 85 10.30 7.49 6.04
C ILE A 85 9.38 7.59 7.25
N GLU A 86 9.44 8.73 7.95
CA GLU A 86 8.54 9.01 9.06
C GLU A 86 7.23 9.65 8.56
N LYS A 87 6.20 9.65 9.41
CA LYS A 87 4.91 10.27 9.10
C LYS A 87 5.01 11.72 8.64
N ALA A 88 5.94 12.49 9.22
CA ALA A 88 6.14 13.89 8.90
C ALA A 88 6.78 14.11 7.52
N ASP A 89 7.46 13.10 6.98
CA ASP A 89 8.15 13.15 5.70
C ASP A 89 7.28 12.65 4.54
N VAL A 90 6.10 12.10 4.83
CA VAL A 90 5.15 11.70 3.78
C VAL A 90 4.58 12.96 3.13
N PRO A 91 4.77 13.17 1.82
CA PRO A 91 4.31 14.38 1.15
C PRO A 91 2.78 14.51 1.21
N ASN A 92 2.28 15.73 1.39
CA ASN A 92 0.84 15.99 1.38
C ASN A 92 0.18 15.61 0.04
N GLU A 93 0.92 15.68 -1.07
CA GLU A 93 0.42 15.23 -2.37
C GLU A 93 0.10 13.73 -2.40
N ALA A 94 0.72 12.92 -1.54
CA ALA A 94 0.38 11.49 -1.43
C ALA A 94 -1.06 11.31 -0.98
N ILE A 95 -1.51 12.04 0.05
CA ILE A 95 -2.91 11.99 0.49
C ILE A 95 -3.83 12.44 -0.64
N ALA A 96 -3.52 13.55 -1.32
CA ALA A 96 -4.33 14.05 -2.43
C ALA A 96 -4.44 13.04 -3.60
N GLY A 97 -3.32 12.43 -3.99
CA GLY A 97 -3.27 11.42 -5.04
C GLY A 97 -4.02 10.14 -4.67
N ILE A 98 -3.88 9.68 -3.42
CA ILE A 98 -4.61 8.52 -2.91
C ILE A 98 -6.12 8.81 -2.87
N ARG A 99 -6.53 10.00 -2.41
CA ARG A 99 -7.95 10.41 -2.42
C ARG A 99 -8.58 10.35 -3.80
N PHE A 100 -7.85 10.81 -4.83
CA PHE A 100 -8.34 10.77 -6.21
C PHE A 100 -8.72 9.35 -6.67
N SER A 101 -8.05 8.34 -6.12
CA SER A 101 -8.28 6.93 -6.49
C SER A 101 -9.40 6.26 -5.66
N PHE A 102 -9.84 6.84 -4.54
CA PHE A 102 -10.76 6.18 -3.60
C PHE A 102 -12.11 6.90 -3.35
N CYS A 103 -12.28 8.19 -3.67
CA CYS A 103 -13.40 9.02 -3.19
C CYS A 103 -14.61 9.26 -4.14
#